data_AF-A0A963N270-F1
#
_entry.id   AF-A0A963N270-F1
#
_cell.length_a   1.000
_cell.length_b   1.000
_cell.length_c   1.000
_cell.angle_alpha   90.00
_cell.angle_beta   90.00
_cell.angle_gamma   90.00
#
_symmetry.space_group_name_H-M   'P 1'
#
loop_
_entity.id
_entity.type
_entity.pdbx_description
1 polymer ?
#
loop_
_entity_poly.entity_id
_entity_poly.type
_entity_poly.pdbx_seq_one_letter_code
_entity_poly.pdbx_strand_id
1 'polypeptide(L)'
;MAKANARLRVTFDLDLLVPDAMASLDRSELAERLGAVLGATVLKGMPTVTTKQLAKAGIELCTSRHLLEAEGLASPTFEHAAVMSAAPHLTDAEVDALCRQPLKKKPPANELPAYIRRLALQRVNEYRLVPCHLRAIASGGETVELAAHLNLTNGGVLVDDAHRKTKLKTGQPEIAVTVDGADITLSAHLGGHTLGGPLLEVAICAIAPHRSALLECWEAQKQAAV
;
A
#
# COMPACT_ATOMS: atom_id res chain seq x y z
N MET A 1 -34.43 -13.71 -57.05
CA MET A 1 -33.14 -14.21 -56.53
C MET A 1 -32.92 -13.59 -55.15
N ALA A 2 -32.67 -14.39 -54.11
CA ALA A 2 -32.43 -13.87 -52.77
C ALA A 2 -31.08 -13.15 -52.73
N LYS A 3 -31.04 -11.88 -52.32
CA LYS A 3 -29.78 -11.16 -52.10
C LYS A 3 -29.04 -11.85 -50.94
N ALA A 4 -27.80 -12.27 -51.18
CA ALA A 4 -26.95 -12.83 -50.14
C ALA A 4 -26.49 -11.71 -49.20
N ASN A 5 -26.88 -11.79 -47.93
CA ASN A 5 -26.46 -10.83 -46.90
C ASN A 5 -25.21 -11.34 -46.20
N ALA A 6 -24.16 -10.51 -46.14
CA ALA A 6 -22.95 -10.78 -45.36
C ALA A 6 -22.87 -9.81 -44.16
N ARG A 7 -22.33 -10.27 -43.04
CA ARG A 7 -22.05 -9.44 -41.87
C ARG A 7 -20.55 -9.18 -41.79
N LEU A 8 -20.15 -7.92 -41.89
CA LEU A 8 -18.78 -7.46 -41.67
C LEU A 8 -18.67 -6.85 -40.26
N ARG A 9 -17.64 -7.24 -39.50
CA ARG A 9 -17.26 -6.61 -38.22
C ARG A 9 -15.81 -6.15 -38.34
N VAL A 10 -15.57 -4.89 -38.01
CA VAL A 10 -14.23 -4.27 -37.97
C VAL A 10 -14.05 -3.69 -36.57
N THR A 11 -12.97 -4.07 -35.88
CA THR A 11 -12.66 -3.66 -34.51
C THR A 11 -11.41 -2.79 -34.51
N PHE A 12 -11.43 -1.73 -33.71
CA PHE A 12 -10.27 -0.88 -33.44
C PHE A 12 -10.11 -0.77 -31.93
N ASP A 13 -8.91 -1.07 -31.44
CA ASP A 13 -8.56 -0.89 -30.03
C ASP A 13 -7.76 0.41 -29.91
N LEU A 14 -8.12 1.23 -28.92
CA LEU A 14 -7.55 2.54 -28.68
C LEU A 14 -7.02 2.59 -27.25
N ASP A 15 -5.69 2.66 -27.11
CA ASP A 15 -5.06 2.90 -25.81
C ASP A 15 -5.05 4.40 -25.51
N LEU A 16 -5.74 4.79 -24.45
CA LEU A 16 -6.00 6.19 -24.12
C LEU A 16 -5.31 6.59 -22.81
N LEU A 17 -4.60 7.72 -22.84
CA LEU A 17 -4.22 8.42 -21.61
C LEU A 17 -5.40 9.28 -21.15
N VAL A 18 -6.11 8.81 -20.13
CA VAL A 18 -7.29 9.49 -19.59
C VAL A 18 -6.95 10.34 -18.35
N PRO A 19 -7.64 11.47 -18.12
CA PRO A 19 -7.46 12.26 -16.89
C PRO A 19 -7.83 11.48 -15.62
N ASP A 20 -7.22 11.82 -14.48
CA ASP A 20 -7.49 11.17 -13.18
C ASP A 20 -8.98 11.11 -12.81
N ALA A 21 -9.74 12.15 -13.15
CA ALA A 21 -11.18 12.22 -12.91
C ALA A 21 -12.00 11.18 -13.68
N MET A 22 -11.45 10.61 -14.77
CA MET A 22 -12.04 9.51 -15.52
C MET A 22 -11.44 8.16 -15.14
N ALA A 23 -10.19 8.12 -14.66
CA ALA A 23 -9.51 6.89 -14.27
C ALA A 23 -10.17 6.17 -13.09
N SER A 24 -10.97 6.88 -12.29
CA SER A 24 -11.70 6.33 -11.14
C SER A 24 -13.14 5.90 -11.47
N LEU A 25 -13.62 6.11 -12.69
CA LEU A 25 -15.00 5.78 -13.08
C LEU A 25 -15.14 4.28 -13.30
N ASP A 26 -16.35 3.77 -13.08
CA ASP A 26 -16.65 2.38 -13.44
C ASP A 26 -16.74 2.20 -14.96
N ARG A 27 -16.80 0.94 -15.41
CA ARG A 27 -16.82 0.57 -16.83
C ARG A 27 -17.95 1.27 -17.61
N SER A 28 -19.13 1.38 -17.00
CA SER A 28 -20.32 1.94 -17.66
C SER A 28 -20.23 3.45 -17.76
N GLU A 29 -19.85 4.11 -16.67
CA GLU A 29 -19.67 5.56 -16.60
C GLU A 29 -18.52 6.03 -17.50
N LEU A 30 -17.42 5.28 -17.54
CA LEU A 30 -16.28 5.56 -18.41
C LEU A 30 -16.66 5.44 -19.88
N ALA A 31 -17.39 4.39 -20.25
CA ALA A 31 -17.88 4.20 -21.61
C ALA A 31 -18.85 5.33 -22.02
N GLU A 32 -19.82 5.69 -21.17
CA GLU A 32 -20.75 6.79 -21.46
C GLU A 32 -20.01 8.11 -21.67
N ARG A 33 -19.04 8.41 -20.80
CA ARG A 33 -18.29 9.66 -20.85
C ARG A 33 -17.35 9.74 -22.05
N LEU A 34 -16.67 8.65 -22.39
CA LEU A 34 -15.89 8.57 -23.62
C LEU A 34 -16.79 8.64 -24.86
N GLY A 35 -17.98 8.06 -24.82
CA GLY A 35 -18.98 8.16 -25.87
C GLY A 35 -19.44 9.60 -26.12
N ALA A 36 -19.65 10.37 -25.05
CA ALA A 36 -19.97 11.79 -25.13
C ALA A 36 -18.81 12.62 -25.73
N VAL A 37 -17.55 12.31 -25.35
CA VAL A 37 -16.35 13.00 -25.86
C VAL A 37 -16.12 12.71 -27.35
N LEU A 38 -16.23 11.44 -27.77
CA LEU A 38 -16.13 11.05 -29.18
C LEU A 38 -17.26 11.68 -30.03
N GLY A 39 -18.45 11.80 -29.43
CA GLY A 39 -19.58 12.52 -29.98
C GLY A 39 -20.14 11.94 -31.29
N ALA A 40 -21.09 12.68 -31.86
CA ALA A 40 -21.77 12.26 -33.09
C ALA A 40 -20.83 12.18 -34.31
N THR A 41 -19.73 12.93 -34.31
CA THR A 41 -18.79 12.99 -35.43
C THR A 41 -18.12 11.64 -35.67
N VAL A 42 -17.63 10.97 -34.63
CA VAL A 42 -16.99 9.66 -34.77
C VAL A 42 -18.04 8.57 -34.96
N LEU A 43 -19.09 8.57 -34.13
CA LEU A 43 -20.10 7.52 -34.11
C LEU A 43 -20.99 7.49 -35.38
N LYS A 44 -21.24 8.64 -36.00
CA LYS A 44 -21.98 8.74 -37.28
C LYS A 44 -21.06 8.87 -38.51
N GLY A 45 -19.84 9.37 -38.32
CA GLY A 45 -18.86 9.51 -39.40
C GLY A 45 -18.37 8.17 -39.93
N MET A 46 -18.09 7.21 -39.04
CA MET A 46 -17.60 5.88 -39.41
C MET A 46 -18.57 5.13 -40.34
N PRO A 47 -19.87 4.98 -40.00
CA PRO A 47 -20.84 4.39 -40.93
C PRO A 47 -20.91 5.10 -42.28
N THR A 48 -20.78 6.43 -42.30
CA THR A 48 -20.83 7.23 -43.53
C THR A 48 -19.64 6.94 -44.45
N VAL A 49 -18.42 6.88 -43.90
CA VAL A 49 -17.21 6.56 -44.66
C VAL A 49 -17.25 5.12 -45.16
N THR A 50 -17.62 4.17 -44.30
CA THR A 50 -17.74 2.74 -44.68
C THR A 50 -18.76 2.56 -45.80
N THR A 51 -19.94 3.19 -45.71
CA THR A 51 -20.95 3.13 -46.78
C THR A 51 -20.41 3.66 -48.09
N LYS A 52 -19.74 4.83 -48.08
CA LYS A 52 -19.17 5.42 -49.30
C LYS A 52 -18.12 4.52 -49.96
N GLN A 53 -17.28 3.83 -49.19
CA GLN A 53 -16.26 2.94 -49.75
C GLN A 53 -16.87 1.63 -50.26
N LEU A 54 -17.81 1.03 -49.53
CA LEU A 54 -18.50 -0.19 -49.94
C LEU A 54 -19.39 0.02 -51.17
N ALA A 55 -20.04 1.19 -51.29
CA ALA A 55 -20.85 1.54 -52.45
C ALA A 55 -20.04 1.57 -53.76
N LYS A 56 -18.74 1.91 -53.71
CA LYS A 56 -17.85 1.83 -54.90
C LYS A 56 -17.73 0.42 -55.45
N ALA A 57 -17.95 -0.60 -54.61
CA ALA A 57 -17.95 -2.00 -54.97
C ALA A 57 -19.38 -2.58 -55.15
N GLY A 58 -20.41 -1.73 -55.19
CA GLY A 58 -21.81 -2.16 -55.33
C GLY A 58 -22.42 -2.78 -54.07
N ILE A 59 -21.79 -2.62 -52.90
CA ILE A 59 -22.26 -3.17 -51.63
C ILE A 59 -23.06 -2.10 -50.88
N GLU A 60 -24.30 -2.43 -50.55
CA GLU A 60 -25.22 -1.54 -49.80
C GLU A 60 -25.17 -1.84 -48.30
N LEU A 61 -25.07 -0.79 -47.48
CA LEU A 61 -25.12 -0.94 -46.03
C LEU A 61 -26.59 -0.92 -45.56
N CYS A 62 -27.12 -2.08 -45.18
CA CYS A 62 -28.51 -2.19 -44.74
C CYS A 62 -28.75 -1.72 -43.30
N THR A 63 -27.80 -1.98 -42.39
CA THR A 63 -27.91 -1.61 -40.97
C THR A 63 -26.54 -1.37 -40.39
N SER A 64 -26.41 -0.39 -39.48
CA SER A 64 -25.22 -0.20 -38.66
C SER A 64 -25.59 -0.34 -37.19
N ARG A 65 -24.74 -1.04 -36.42
CA ARG A 65 -24.80 -1.10 -34.96
C ARG A 65 -23.39 -0.78 -34.47
N HIS A 66 -23.28 0.09 -33.48
CA HIS A 66 -22.01 0.34 -32.80
C HIS A 66 -22.10 -0.18 -31.37
N LEU A 67 -20.97 -0.69 -30.89
CA LEU A 67 -20.76 -1.09 -29.52
C LEU A 67 -19.59 -0.25 -29.02
N LEU A 68 -19.78 0.44 -27.90
CA LEU A 68 -18.73 1.18 -27.22
C LEU A 68 -18.48 0.49 -25.89
N GLU A 69 -17.26 0.03 -25.69
CA GLU A 69 -16.80 -0.58 -24.45
C GLU A 69 -15.52 0.15 -24.04
N ALA A 70 -15.39 0.46 -22.75
CA ALA A 70 -14.19 1.04 -22.17
C ALA A 70 -13.87 0.28 -20.90
N GLU A 71 -12.58 0.00 -20.66
CA GLU A 71 -12.11 -0.64 -19.44
C GLU A 71 -10.98 0.22 -18.86
N GLY A 72 -11.01 0.46 -17.55
CA GLY A 72 -9.91 1.13 -16.87
C GLY A 72 -8.72 0.20 -16.82
N LEU A 73 -7.64 0.55 -17.52
CA LEU A 73 -6.36 -0.15 -17.38
C LEU A 73 -5.78 0.21 -15.99
N ALA A 74 -5.71 -0.80 -15.12
CA ALA A 74 -5.28 -0.81 -13.72
C ALA A 74 -4.85 0.53 -13.09
N SER A 75 -5.50 0.90 -11.98
CA SER A 75 -5.04 2.00 -11.12
C SER A 75 -3.58 1.78 -10.69
N PRO A 76 -2.77 2.84 -10.56
CA PRO A 76 -1.41 2.70 -10.07
C PRO A 76 -1.44 2.05 -8.68
N THR A 77 -0.63 1.01 -8.50
CA THR A 77 -0.47 0.24 -7.26
C THR A 77 0.80 0.65 -6.52
N PHE A 78 0.93 0.25 -5.26
CA PHE A 78 2.19 0.39 -4.55
C PHE A 78 3.16 -0.75 -4.88
N GLU A 79 4.44 -0.41 -5.02
CA GLU A 79 5.54 -1.38 -5.02
C GLU A 79 5.63 -2.10 -3.67
N HIS A 80 5.76 -3.43 -3.67
CA HIS A 80 5.84 -4.22 -2.43
C HIS A 80 6.99 -3.76 -1.54
N ALA A 81 8.17 -3.53 -2.11
CA ALA A 81 9.35 -3.07 -1.37
C ALA A 81 9.10 -1.73 -0.66
N ALA A 82 8.35 -0.81 -1.29
CA ALA A 82 7.99 0.46 -0.67
C ALA A 82 7.01 0.26 0.50
N VAL A 83 6.07 -0.67 0.37
CA VAL A 83 5.14 -1.01 1.46
C VAL A 83 5.86 -1.68 2.63
N MET A 84 6.69 -2.68 2.36
CA MET A 84 7.46 -3.38 3.40
C MET A 84 8.42 -2.45 4.14
N SER A 85 9.05 -1.50 3.41
CA SER A 85 9.93 -0.51 4.02
C SER A 85 9.17 0.49 4.90
N ALA A 86 8.04 1.01 4.43
CA ALA A 86 7.28 2.01 5.14
C ALA A 86 6.42 1.43 6.28
N ALA A 87 5.95 0.19 6.16
CA ALA A 87 5.04 -0.44 7.11
C ALA A 87 5.49 -1.89 7.41
N PRO A 88 6.66 -2.05 8.07
CA PRO A 88 7.24 -3.37 8.28
C PRO A 88 6.44 -4.26 9.24
N HIS A 89 5.49 -3.68 9.97
CA HIS A 89 4.60 -4.41 10.86
C HIS A 89 3.55 -5.25 10.15
N LEU A 90 3.27 -4.98 8.87
CA LEU A 90 2.28 -5.74 8.09
C LEU A 90 2.81 -7.13 7.74
N THR A 91 1.96 -8.15 7.84
CA THR A 91 2.20 -9.51 7.30
C THR A 91 2.19 -9.50 5.77
N ASP A 92 2.68 -10.56 5.13
CA ASP A 92 2.73 -10.63 3.65
C ASP A 92 1.34 -10.50 3.03
N ALA A 93 0.33 -11.18 3.60
CA ALA A 93 -1.05 -11.07 3.13
C ALA A 93 -1.62 -9.64 3.26
N GLU A 94 -1.21 -8.88 4.28
CA GLU A 94 -1.63 -7.50 4.47
C GLU A 94 -0.90 -6.53 3.53
N VAL A 95 0.39 -6.79 3.23
CA VAL A 95 1.15 -6.07 2.20
C VAL A 95 0.47 -6.25 0.85
N ASP A 96 0.17 -7.50 0.45
CA ASP A 96 -0.53 -7.81 -0.80
C ASP A 96 -1.85 -7.05 -0.91
N ALA A 97 -2.62 -7.03 0.19
CA ALA A 97 -3.91 -6.34 0.22
C ALA A 97 -3.77 -4.82 0.07
N LEU A 98 -2.71 -4.22 0.63
CA LEU A 98 -2.44 -2.79 0.49
C LEU A 98 -1.91 -2.45 -0.91
N CYS A 99 -1.06 -3.29 -1.50
CA CYS A 99 -0.55 -3.12 -2.86
C CYS A 99 -1.67 -3.13 -3.90
N ARG A 100 -2.72 -3.95 -3.71
CA ARG A 100 -3.90 -4.01 -4.60
C ARG A 100 -4.86 -2.82 -4.44
N GLN A 101 -4.68 -1.98 -3.43
CA GLN A 101 -5.57 -0.85 -3.19
C GLN A 101 -5.34 0.24 -4.25
N PRO A 102 -6.40 0.74 -4.92
CA PRO A 102 -6.25 1.81 -5.89
C PRO A 102 -5.80 3.11 -5.20
N LEU A 103 -4.80 3.77 -5.76
CA LEU A 103 -4.33 5.07 -5.29
C LEU A 103 -5.34 6.17 -5.63
N LYS A 104 -5.94 6.77 -4.59
CA LYS A 104 -6.81 7.94 -4.77
C LYS A 104 -6.07 9.20 -5.18
N LYS A 105 -4.76 9.27 -4.88
CA LYS A 105 -3.86 10.37 -5.21
C LYS A 105 -2.43 9.82 -5.25
N LYS A 106 -1.65 10.20 -6.25
CA LYS A 106 -0.21 9.86 -6.31
C LYS A 106 0.57 10.87 -5.47
N PRO A 107 1.09 10.50 -4.28
CA PRO A 107 1.92 11.41 -3.51
C PRO A 107 3.28 11.63 -4.21
N PRO A 108 3.95 12.76 -3.97
CA PRO A 108 5.33 12.94 -4.42
C PRO A 108 6.26 11.93 -3.73
N ALA A 109 7.40 11.62 -4.35
CA ALA A 109 8.27 10.52 -3.92
C ALA A 109 8.78 10.64 -2.47
N ASN A 110 9.02 11.87 -1.99
CA ASN A 110 9.44 12.15 -0.62
C ASN A 110 8.32 11.94 0.42
N GLU A 111 7.05 12.09 0.03
CA GLU A 111 5.90 11.88 0.92
C GLU A 111 5.33 10.46 0.83
N LEU A 112 5.75 9.70 -0.17
CA LEU A 112 5.25 8.34 -0.42
C LEU A 112 5.38 7.41 0.80
N PRO A 113 6.52 7.36 1.53
CA PRO A 113 6.62 6.49 2.71
C PRO A 113 5.61 6.85 3.80
N ALA A 114 5.44 8.15 4.10
CA ALA A 114 4.48 8.61 5.11
C ALA A 114 3.03 8.35 4.66
N TYR A 115 2.74 8.48 3.37
CA TYR A 115 1.44 8.17 2.80
C TYR A 115 1.09 6.69 2.95
N ILE A 116 1.99 5.80 2.54
CA ILE A 116 1.84 4.34 2.68
C ILE A 116 1.64 3.99 4.15
N ARG A 117 2.50 4.53 5.02
CA ARG A 117 2.44 4.30 6.47
C ARG A 117 1.07 4.63 7.04
N ARG A 118 0.50 5.78 6.67
CA ARG A 118 -0.82 6.20 7.12
C ARG A 118 -1.92 5.22 6.67
N LEU A 119 -1.87 4.76 5.43
CA LEU A 119 -2.84 3.77 4.93
C LEU A 119 -2.68 2.42 5.64
N ALA A 120 -1.44 1.98 5.86
CA ALA A 120 -1.15 0.77 6.61
C ALA A 120 -1.72 0.82 8.03
N LEU A 121 -1.54 1.94 8.74
CA LEU A 121 -2.08 2.14 10.09
C LEU A 121 -3.61 2.26 10.10
N GLN A 122 -4.23 2.80 9.06
CA GLN A 122 -5.70 2.78 8.95
C GLN A 122 -6.26 1.35 8.82
N ARG A 123 -5.48 0.44 8.23
CA ARG A 123 -5.87 -0.96 8.02
C ARG A 123 -5.53 -1.84 9.22
N VAL A 124 -4.33 -1.67 9.79
CA VAL A 124 -3.76 -2.48 10.86
C VAL A 124 -3.10 -1.55 11.87
N ASN A 125 -3.80 -1.31 12.98
CA ASN A 125 -3.33 -0.48 14.10
C ASN A 125 -3.20 -1.26 15.42
N GLU A 126 -3.32 -2.58 15.38
CA GLU A 126 -3.10 -3.39 16.57
C GLU A 126 -1.64 -3.31 17.03
N TYR A 127 -1.40 -3.49 18.32
CA TYR A 127 -0.04 -3.52 18.85
C TYR A 127 0.56 -4.90 18.62
N ARG A 128 1.56 -4.96 17.74
CA ARG A 128 2.32 -6.17 17.45
C ARG A 128 3.59 -6.13 18.28
N LEU A 129 3.47 -6.67 19.48
CA LEU A 129 4.54 -6.66 20.47
C LEU A 129 5.43 -7.89 20.26
N VAL A 130 6.74 -7.71 20.33
CA VAL A 130 7.71 -8.79 20.44
C VAL A 130 8.52 -8.60 21.72
N PRO A 131 8.77 -9.67 22.49
CA PRO A 131 9.56 -9.58 23.72
C PRO A 131 11.01 -9.20 23.40
N CYS A 132 11.57 -8.32 24.23
CA CYS A 132 12.94 -7.85 24.07
C CYS A 132 13.56 -7.45 25.40
N HIS A 133 14.88 -7.30 25.39
CA HIS A 133 15.65 -6.82 26.53
C HIS A 133 16.46 -5.59 26.15
N LEU A 134 16.57 -4.66 27.09
CA LEU A 134 17.33 -3.42 26.93
C LEU A 134 18.55 -3.45 27.83
N ARG A 135 19.68 -2.90 27.38
CA ARG A 135 20.80 -2.56 28.26
C ARG A 135 21.02 -1.04 28.24
N ALA A 136 20.75 -0.39 29.37
CA ALA A 136 20.79 1.07 29.50
C ALA A 136 21.54 1.51 30.76
N ILE A 137 21.87 2.79 30.84
CA ILE A 137 22.45 3.40 32.03
C ILE A 137 21.30 4.05 32.84
N ALA A 138 21.17 3.66 34.10
CA ALA A 138 20.25 4.28 35.05
C ALA A 138 20.74 5.69 35.43
N SER A 139 19.86 6.54 35.96
CA SER A 139 20.24 7.89 36.40
C SER A 139 21.31 7.89 37.51
N GLY A 140 21.42 6.79 38.28
CA GLY A 140 22.47 6.57 39.28
C GLY A 140 23.85 6.27 38.69
N GLY A 141 23.92 5.95 37.40
CA GLY A 141 25.16 5.63 36.69
C GLY A 141 25.41 4.13 36.53
N GLU A 142 24.69 3.25 37.24
CA GLU A 142 24.77 1.81 37.00
C GLU A 142 24.19 1.41 35.63
N THR A 143 24.74 0.35 35.05
CA THR A 143 24.15 -0.30 33.88
C THR A 143 23.06 -1.25 34.36
N VAL A 144 21.88 -1.16 33.76
CA VAL A 144 20.71 -1.97 34.07
C VAL A 144 20.24 -2.71 32.82
N GLU A 145 19.74 -3.93 33.03
CA GLU A 145 19.02 -4.68 32.03
C GLU A 145 17.53 -4.68 32.36
N LEU A 146 16.69 -4.41 31.37
CA LEU A 146 15.24 -4.29 31.54
C LEU A 146 14.53 -5.19 30.54
N ALA A 147 13.60 -6.00 31.04
CA ALA A 147 12.64 -6.69 30.20
C ALA A 147 11.62 -5.69 29.63
N ALA A 148 11.28 -5.87 28.36
CA ALA A 148 10.43 -4.96 27.61
C ALA A 148 9.76 -5.67 26.41
N HIS A 149 8.95 -4.90 25.70
CA HIS A 149 8.30 -5.32 24.47
C HIS A 149 8.47 -4.25 23.39
N LEU A 150 9.02 -4.63 22.24
CA LEU A 150 9.09 -3.78 21.07
C LEU A 150 7.77 -3.86 20.30
N ASN A 151 7.13 -2.71 20.09
CA ASN A 151 5.94 -2.60 19.25
C ASN A 151 6.35 -2.38 17.79
N LEU A 152 6.27 -3.45 16.99
CA LEU A 152 6.55 -3.39 15.55
C LEU A 152 5.67 -2.36 14.84
N THR A 153 4.43 -2.17 15.33
CA THR A 153 3.46 -1.27 14.73
C THR A 153 3.92 0.18 14.78
N ASN A 154 4.60 0.68 15.81
CA ASN A 154 4.98 2.09 15.91
C ASN A 154 6.43 2.37 16.34
N GLY A 155 7.23 1.34 16.59
CA GLY A 155 8.62 1.44 17.03
C GLY A 155 8.80 1.75 18.52
N GLY A 156 7.70 1.90 19.28
CA GLY A 156 7.77 2.13 20.72
C GLY A 156 8.25 0.90 21.47
N VAL A 157 9.11 1.11 22.47
CA VAL A 157 9.58 0.05 23.36
C VAL A 157 8.94 0.23 24.72
N LEU A 158 8.12 -0.74 25.10
CA LEU A 158 7.32 -0.74 26.32
C LEU A 158 8.06 -1.53 27.39
N VAL A 159 8.60 -0.84 28.37
CA VAL A 159 9.27 -1.48 29.50
C VAL A 159 8.24 -2.14 30.42
N ASP A 160 8.55 -3.33 30.91
CA ASP A 160 7.67 -4.07 31.81
C ASP A 160 7.38 -3.31 33.12
N ASP A 161 6.23 -3.59 33.73
CA ASP A 161 5.75 -2.88 34.92
C ASP A 161 6.74 -2.90 36.09
N ALA A 162 7.54 -3.97 36.22
CA ALA A 162 8.58 -4.10 37.24
C ALA A 162 9.64 -2.98 37.15
N HIS A 163 9.88 -2.45 35.96
CA HIS A 163 10.90 -1.45 35.67
C HIS A 163 10.31 -0.07 35.31
N ARG A 164 9.00 0.11 35.43
CA ARG A 164 8.29 1.35 35.12
C ARG A 164 8.84 2.58 35.84
N LYS A 165 9.33 2.39 37.07
CA LYS A 165 9.89 3.47 37.91
C LYS A 165 11.39 3.67 37.71
N THR A 166 12.05 2.83 36.89
CA THR A 166 13.47 2.93 36.60
C THR A 166 13.74 4.22 35.82
N LYS A 167 14.49 5.13 36.42
CA LYS A 167 14.93 6.35 35.75
C LYS A 167 16.21 6.06 34.99
N LEU A 168 16.17 6.27 33.68
CA LEU A 168 17.31 6.15 32.79
C LEU A 168 18.05 7.48 32.67
N LYS A 169 19.36 7.43 32.44
CA LYS A 169 20.19 8.62 32.24
C LYS A 169 19.82 9.34 30.94
N THR A 170 19.42 10.60 31.02
CA THR A 170 19.17 11.44 29.84
C THR A 170 20.47 11.74 29.09
N GLY A 171 20.41 11.77 27.76
CA GLY A 171 21.58 12.06 26.92
C GLY A 171 22.64 10.96 26.86
N GLN A 172 22.30 9.75 27.32
CA GLN A 172 23.13 8.57 27.06
C GLN A 172 23.12 8.22 25.56
N PRO A 173 24.12 7.46 25.07
CA PRO A 173 24.10 6.91 23.71
C PRO A 173 22.84 6.08 23.43
N GLU A 174 22.63 5.71 22.16
CA GLU A 174 21.53 4.83 21.78
C GLU A 174 21.55 3.54 22.61
N ILE A 175 20.36 3.14 23.06
CA ILE A 175 20.15 1.98 23.93
C ILE A 175 19.96 0.76 23.03
N ALA A 176 20.78 -0.27 23.23
CA ALA A 176 20.62 -1.52 22.51
C ALA A 176 19.35 -2.25 22.97
N VAL A 177 18.52 -2.65 22.01
CA VAL A 177 17.30 -3.44 22.17
C VAL A 177 17.53 -4.78 21.48
N THR A 178 17.67 -5.84 22.26
CA THR A 178 17.87 -7.20 21.75
C THR A 178 16.53 -7.92 21.77
N VAL A 179 16.09 -8.44 20.62
CA VAL A 179 14.79 -9.12 20.49
C VAL A 179 14.93 -10.58 20.90
N ASP A 180 14.01 -11.08 21.71
CA ASP A 180 14.08 -12.47 22.17
C ASP A 180 13.66 -13.44 21.07
N GLY A 181 14.37 -14.56 20.98
CA GLY A 181 14.12 -15.55 19.92
C GLY A 181 14.68 -15.17 18.55
N ALA A 182 15.35 -14.01 18.43
CA ALA A 182 16.03 -13.60 17.22
C ALA A 182 17.42 -13.00 17.51
N ASP A 183 18.40 -13.23 16.64
CA ASP A 183 19.72 -12.58 16.71
C ASP A 183 19.64 -11.17 16.11
N ILE A 184 18.79 -10.31 16.71
CA ILE A 184 18.52 -8.95 16.24
C ILE A 184 18.78 -7.98 17.39
N THR A 185 19.62 -6.98 17.12
CA THR A 185 19.82 -5.83 18.01
C THR A 185 19.50 -4.54 17.27
N LEU A 186 18.59 -3.75 17.83
CA LEU A 186 18.15 -2.46 17.31
C LEU A 186 18.58 -1.34 18.26
N SER A 187 18.75 -0.13 17.71
CA SER A 187 19.02 1.07 18.50
C SER A 187 17.72 1.77 18.89
N ALA A 188 17.52 2.02 20.18
CA ALA A 188 16.45 2.86 20.68
C ALA A 188 16.97 4.20 21.20
N HIS A 189 16.20 5.26 20.94
CA HIS A 189 16.41 6.58 21.50
C HIS A 189 15.54 6.78 22.74
N LEU A 190 16.11 7.38 23.79
CA LEU A 190 15.38 7.80 24.98
C LEU A 190 14.81 9.22 24.80
N GLY A 191 13.52 9.33 24.48
CA GLY A 191 12.82 10.60 24.31
C GLY A 191 12.42 11.29 25.63
N GLY A 192 12.57 10.59 26.77
CA GLY A 192 12.33 11.13 28.10
C GLY A 192 11.65 10.12 29.04
N HIS A 193 10.93 10.62 30.03
CA HIS A 193 10.18 9.82 30.99
C HIS A 193 8.75 10.33 31.08
N THR A 194 7.80 9.41 31.05
CA THR A 194 6.38 9.69 31.26
C THR A 194 5.91 9.06 32.57
N LEU A 195 4.66 9.30 32.95
CA LEU A 195 4.00 8.53 34.03
C LEU A 195 4.01 7.02 33.75
N GLY A 196 4.12 6.64 32.48
CA GLY A 196 4.15 5.26 32.02
C GLY A 196 5.53 4.59 32.08
N GLY A 197 6.59 5.32 32.42
CA GLY A 197 7.98 4.84 32.37
C GLY A 197 8.83 5.57 31.32
N PRO A 198 10.04 5.09 31.02
CA PRO A 198 10.90 5.68 30.00
C PRO A 198 10.25 5.58 28.61
N LEU A 199 10.28 6.68 27.86
CA LEU A 199 9.82 6.72 26.48
C LEU A 199 10.98 6.35 25.56
N LEU A 200 10.92 5.14 25.01
CA LEU A 200 11.95 4.56 24.16
C LEU A 200 11.38 4.29 22.77
N GLU A 201 12.11 4.71 21.74
CA GLU A 201 11.66 4.59 20.34
C GLU A 201 12.77 4.05 19.45
N VAL A 202 12.44 3.02 18.67
CA VAL A 202 13.23 2.49 17.57
C VAL A 202 12.67 3.04 16.26
N ALA A 203 13.55 3.53 15.38
CA ALA A 203 13.11 4.05 14.10
C ALA A 203 12.50 2.94 13.22
N ILE A 204 11.36 3.22 12.57
CA ILE A 204 10.69 2.25 11.67
C ILE A 204 11.62 1.76 10.55
N CYS A 205 12.48 2.64 10.02
CA CYS A 205 13.44 2.26 9.00
C CYS A 205 14.50 1.25 9.50
N ALA A 206 14.79 1.21 10.81
CA ALA A 206 15.68 0.22 11.40
C ALA A 206 14.97 -1.13 11.61
N ILE A 207 13.64 -1.15 11.76
CA ILE A 207 12.84 -2.37 11.88
C ILE A 207 12.72 -3.07 10.52
N ALA A 208 12.55 -2.31 9.43
CA ALA A 208 12.22 -2.86 8.12
C ALA A 208 13.17 -3.95 7.57
N PRO A 209 14.51 -3.84 7.71
CA PRO A 209 15.43 -4.90 7.28
C PRO A 209 15.21 -6.25 7.98
N HIS A 210 14.64 -6.23 9.18
CA HIS A 210 14.44 -7.40 10.04
C HIS A 210 12.99 -7.90 10.03
N ARG A 211 12.14 -7.33 9.16
CA ARG A 211 10.70 -7.56 9.12
C ARG A 211 10.31 -9.03 9.27
N SER A 212 10.84 -9.91 8.43
CA SER A 212 10.41 -11.32 8.39
C SER A 212 10.64 -12.03 9.72
N ALA A 213 11.87 -11.93 10.26
CA ALA A 213 12.22 -12.55 11.54
C ALA A 213 11.41 -11.96 12.71
N LEU A 214 11.14 -10.65 12.71
CA LEU A 214 10.35 -10.00 13.75
C LEU A 214 8.87 -10.43 13.70
N LEU A 215 8.31 -10.59 12.51
CA LEU A 215 6.94 -11.09 12.34
C LEU A 215 6.82 -12.56 12.76
N GLU A 216 7.82 -13.40 12.44
CA GLU A 216 7.87 -14.79 12.92
C GLU A 216 7.89 -14.85 14.45
N CYS A 217 8.68 -13.99 15.11
CA CYS A 217 8.71 -13.90 16.57
C CYS A 217 7.33 -13.51 17.15
N TRP A 218 6.69 -12.52 16.55
CA TRP A 218 5.35 -12.09 16.95
C TRP A 218 4.29 -13.18 16.77
N GLU A 219 4.31 -13.89 15.64
CA GLU A 219 3.38 -14.98 15.35
C GLU A 219 3.59 -16.16 16.30
N ALA A 220 4.84 -16.53 16.58
CA ALA A 220 5.17 -17.57 17.55
C ALA A 220 4.68 -17.22 18.97
N GLN A 221 4.85 -15.97 19.40
CA GLN A 221 4.33 -15.50 20.69
C GLN A 221 2.79 -15.57 20.73
N LYS A 222 2.12 -15.14 19.66
CA LYS A 222 0.67 -15.17 19.57
C LYS A 222 0.12 -16.59 19.68
N GLN A 223 0.80 -17.58 19.11
CA GLN A 223 0.44 -19.00 19.23
C GLN A 223 0.67 -19.55 20.63
N ALA A 224 1.75 -19.14 21.32
CA ALA A 224 2.04 -19.58 22.68
C ALA A 224 1.08 -19.00 23.75
N ALA A 225 0.36 -17.93 23.41
CA ALA A 225 -0.61 -17.27 24.30
C ALA A 225 -2.05 -17.81 24.18
N VAL A 226 -2.31 -18.75 23.25
CA VAL A 226 -3.60 -19.42 23.02
C VAL A 226 -3.60 -20.80 23.68
#